data_AF-A0A392P5B0-F1
#
_entry.id   AF-A0A392P5B0-F1
#
_cell.length_a   1.000
_cell.length_b   1.000
_cell.length_c   1.000
_cell.angle_alpha   90.00
_cell.angle_beta   90.00
_cell.angle_gamma   90.00
#
_symmetry.space_group_name_H-M   'P 1'
#
loop_
_entity.id
_entity.type
_entity.pdbx_description
1 polymer ?
#
loop_
_entity_poly.entity_id
_entity_poly.type
_entity_poly.pdbx_seq_one_letter_code
_entity_poly.pdbx_strand_id
1 'polypeptide(L)'
;MSTLAWRLFHKRLPTKENLLKRGILLNSSALCVGGCGSPETEDHLFFNCPTLGAIWREIVRWLGVPVALVEGGLTHLLSLKNLLPGNAMVRDRIGVIWFSVVSLIWKARNDMIFNHAGFEWEKLLEESKILSWRILRARSKGFDYDLSMWRTNPLACVGVNVGRLQE
;
A
#
# COMPACT_ATOMS: atom_id res chain seq x y z
N MET A 1 -3.68 -15.30 -0.70
CA MET A 1 -3.76 -13.86 -1.09
C MET A 1 -4.93 -13.22 -0.35
N SER A 2 -4.79 -11.98 0.11
CA SER A 2 -5.91 -11.23 0.71
C SER A 2 -7.05 -11.06 -0.31
N THR A 3 -8.31 -11.22 0.11
CA THR A 3 -9.50 -10.98 -0.75
C THR A 3 -9.48 -9.59 -1.38
N LEU A 4 -8.97 -8.59 -0.65
CA LEU A 4 -8.82 -7.22 -1.15
C LEU A 4 -7.84 -7.17 -2.34
N ALA A 5 -6.65 -7.77 -2.18
CA ALA A 5 -5.64 -7.78 -3.24
C ALA A 5 -6.10 -8.56 -4.47
N TRP A 6 -6.79 -9.68 -4.26
CA TRP A 6 -7.38 -10.43 -5.37
C TRP A 6 -8.40 -9.57 -6.13
N ARG A 7 -9.32 -8.90 -5.42
CA ARG A 7 -10.30 -8.01 -6.07
C ARG A 7 -9.63 -6.84 -6.78
N LEU A 8 -8.56 -6.28 -6.22
CA LEU A 8 -7.76 -5.23 -6.83
C LEU A 8 -7.18 -5.69 -8.18
N PHE A 9 -6.49 -6.83 -8.21
CA PHE A 9 -5.86 -7.34 -9.42
C PHE A 9 -6.86 -7.73 -10.51
N HIS A 10 -8.08 -8.09 -10.13
CA HIS A 10 -9.15 -8.42 -11.07
C HIS A 10 -10.08 -7.25 -11.42
N LYS A 11 -9.79 -6.01 -10.96
CA LYS A 11 -10.66 -4.83 -11.18
C LYS A 11 -12.10 -5.04 -10.69
N ARG A 12 -12.23 -5.67 -9.52
CA ARG A 12 -13.51 -6.03 -8.90
C ARG A 12 -13.77 -5.28 -7.61
N LEU A 13 -13.02 -4.22 -7.33
CA LEU A 13 -13.30 -3.39 -6.16
C LEU A 13 -14.49 -2.46 -6.45
N PRO A 14 -15.32 -2.14 -5.45
CA PRO A 14 -16.41 -1.18 -5.62
C PRO A 14 -15.87 0.27 -5.61
N THR A 15 -14.94 0.56 -6.53
CA THR A 15 -14.53 1.93 -6.89
C THR A 15 -15.73 2.68 -7.45
N LYS A 16 -15.71 4.02 -7.47
CA LYS A 16 -16.85 4.77 -8.02
C LYS A 16 -17.15 4.39 -9.47
N GLU A 17 -16.12 4.14 -10.28
CA GLU A 17 -16.30 3.68 -11.65
C GLU A 17 -17.02 2.31 -11.71
N ASN A 18 -16.60 1.34 -10.91
CA ASN A 18 -17.22 0.01 -10.91
C ASN A 18 -18.62 0.00 -10.31
N LEU A 19 -18.91 0.87 -9.35
CA LEU A 19 -20.26 1.06 -8.83
C LEU A 19 -21.18 1.66 -9.90
N LEU A 20 -20.71 2.69 -10.61
CA LEU A 20 -21.45 3.30 -11.71
C LEU A 20 -21.74 2.30 -12.84
N LYS A 21 -20.74 1.49 -13.23
CA LYS A 21 -20.90 0.39 -14.22
C LYS A 21 -21.96 -0.64 -13.81
N ARG A 22 -22.28 -0.75 -12.51
CA ARG A 22 -23.31 -1.65 -11.96
C ARG A 22 -24.65 -0.94 -11.70
N GLY A 23 -24.81 0.30 -12.13
CA GLY A 23 -26.01 1.09 -11.90
C GLY A 23 -26.16 1.62 -10.46
N ILE A 24 -25.11 1.53 -9.64
CA ILE A 24 -25.11 2.07 -8.28
C ILE A 24 -24.56 3.49 -8.32
N LEU A 25 -25.46 4.46 -8.18
CA LEU A 25 -25.11 5.88 -8.08
C LEU A 25 -24.78 6.24 -6.64
N LEU A 26 -23.59 6.79 -6.43
CA LEU A 26 -23.25 7.44 -5.16
C LEU A 26 -23.76 8.87 -5.18
N ASN A 27 -24.19 9.41 -4.05
CA ASN A 27 -24.58 10.83 -3.90
C ASN A 27 -23.41 11.82 -4.05
N SER A 28 -22.26 11.35 -4.53
CA SER A 28 -21.01 12.09 -4.72
C SER A 28 -20.57 11.99 -6.18
N SER A 29 -19.76 12.94 -6.65
CA SER A 29 -19.19 12.89 -8.00
C SER A 29 -18.47 11.55 -8.27
N ALA A 30 -18.44 11.12 -9.54
CA ALA A 30 -17.67 9.95 -9.99
C ALA A 30 -16.14 10.16 -9.93
N LEU A 31 -15.69 11.37 -9.56
CA LEU A 31 -14.29 11.73 -9.43
C LEU A 31 -13.68 11.13 -8.17
N CYS A 32 -12.36 10.95 -8.20
CA CYS A 32 -11.55 10.41 -7.11
C CYS A 32 -11.83 11.14 -5.79
N VAL A 33 -12.01 10.36 -4.73
CA VAL A 33 -12.18 10.90 -3.37
C VAL A 33 -11.00 11.76 -2.91
N GLY A 34 -9.82 11.58 -3.51
CA GLY A 34 -8.63 12.39 -3.25
C GLY A 34 -8.69 13.83 -3.78
N GLY A 35 -9.76 14.23 -4.48
CA GLY A 35 -9.99 15.61 -4.91
C GLY A 35 -9.14 16.06 -6.11
N CYS A 36 -8.47 15.15 -6.80
CA CYS A 36 -7.55 15.48 -7.91
C CYS A 36 -8.22 15.64 -9.28
N GLY A 37 -9.56 15.58 -9.36
CA GLY A 37 -10.31 15.78 -10.60
C GLY A 37 -10.32 14.61 -11.60
N SER A 38 -9.63 13.50 -11.33
CA SER A 38 -9.63 12.31 -12.20
C SER A 38 -10.73 11.30 -11.80
N PRO A 39 -11.17 10.41 -12.71
CA PRO A 39 -12.09 9.32 -12.35
C PRO A 39 -11.51 8.35 -11.31
N GLU A 40 -12.34 7.85 -10.39
CA GLU A 40 -11.91 6.85 -9.41
C GLU A 40 -11.90 5.44 -9.99
N THR A 41 -10.75 5.01 -10.52
CA THR A 41 -10.45 3.62 -10.87
C THR A 41 -9.55 2.98 -9.82
N GLU A 42 -9.36 1.66 -9.85
CA GLU A 42 -8.40 1.01 -8.94
C GLU A 42 -6.98 1.52 -9.12
N ASP A 43 -6.50 1.63 -10.37
CA ASP A 43 -5.10 2.05 -10.57
C ASP A 43 -4.90 3.50 -10.13
N HIS A 44 -5.87 4.35 -10.46
CA HIS A 44 -5.83 5.72 -10.02
C HIS A 44 -5.88 5.82 -8.49
N LEU A 45 -6.84 5.18 -7.83
CA LEU A 45 -6.98 5.25 -6.38
C LEU A 45 -5.73 4.80 -5.63
N PHE A 46 -5.17 3.64 -6.02
CA PHE A 46 -4.08 3.03 -5.28
C PHE A 46 -2.70 3.52 -5.67
N PHE A 47 -2.48 3.94 -6.91
CA PHE A 47 -1.12 4.19 -7.42
C PHE A 47 -0.94 5.58 -8.03
N ASN A 48 -1.92 6.09 -8.80
CA ASN A 48 -1.70 7.28 -9.62
C ASN A 48 -2.31 8.56 -9.01
N CYS A 49 -3.14 8.45 -7.97
CA CYS A 49 -3.75 9.59 -7.30
C CYS A 49 -2.67 10.39 -6.57
N PRO A 50 -2.54 11.71 -6.81
CA PRO A 50 -1.52 12.54 -6.16
C PRO A 50 -1.72 12.66 -4.65
N THR A 51 -2.95 12.40 -4.16
CA THR A 51 -3.30 12.44 -2.74
C THR A 51 -3.08 11.08 -2.07
N LEU A 52 -3.77 10.03 -2.52
CA LEU A 52 -3.69 8.71 -1.88
C LEU A 52 -2.50 7.87 -2.36
N GLY A 53 -2.22 7.86 -3.66
CA GLY A 53 -1.14 7.08 -4.27
C GLY A 53 0.25 7.60 -3.92
N ALA A 54 0.37 8.87 -3.51
CA ALA A 54 1.65 9.43 -3.09
C ALA A 54 2.30 8.64 -1.93
N ILE A 55 1.52 7.87 -1.14
CA ILE A 55 1.99 7.21 0.09
C ILE A 55 3.13 6.24 -0.21
N TRP A 56 3.15 5.69 -1.41
CA TRP A 56 4.18 4.80 -1.88
C TRP A 56 5.56 5.45 -1.86
N ARG A 57 5.66 6.77 -2.12
CA ARG A 57 6.93 7.50 -2.01
C ARG A 57 7.48 7.52 -0.59
N GLU A 58 6.60 7.69 0.40
CA GLU A 58 6.99 7.66 1.81
C GLU A 58 7.37 6.26 2.27
N ILE A 59 6.68 5.24 1.75
CA ILE A 59 6.99 3.84 2.05
C ILE A 59 8.37 3.46 1.52
N VAL A 60 8.71 3.81 0.27
CA VAL A 60 10.05 3.52 -0.26
C VAL A 60 11.14 4.35 0.42
N ARG A 61 10.84 5.61 0.77
CA ARG A 61 11.77 6.45 1.55
C ARG A 61 12.01 5.87 2.95
N TRP A 62 10.96 5.39 3.61
CA TRP A 62 11.07 4.72 4.90
C TRP A 62 11.86 3.41 4.80
N LEU A 63 11.72 2.68 3.70
CA LEU A 63 12.58 1.53 3.37
C LEU A 63 14.02 1.94 2.99
N GLY A 64 14.36 3.23 2.93
CA GLY A 64 15.70 3.69 2.59
C GLY A 64 16.06 3.54 1.10
N VAL A 65 15.07 3.45 0.20
CA VAL A 65 15.31 3.25 -1.23
C VAL A 65 14.86 4.46 -2.06
N PRO A 66 15.78 5.16 -2.75
CA PRO A 66 15.47 6.36 -3.52
C PRO A 66 15.01 6.00 -4.95
N VAL A 67 13.89 5.28 -5.10
CA VAL A 67 13.39 4.80 -6.41
C VAL A 67 11.95 5.22 -6.66
N ALA A 68 11.64 5.52 -7.93
CA ALA A 68 10.27 5.67 -8.41
C ALA A 68 9.66 4.29 -8.70
N LEU A 69 8.48 4.01 -8.14
CA LEU A 69 7.76 2.76 -8.39
C LEU A 69 6.96 2.83 -9.69
N VAL A 70 6.78 1.68 -10.33
CA VAL A 70 5.90 1.52 -11.50
C VAL A 70 4.46 1.81 -11.10
N GLU A 71 3.73 2.49 -11.97
CA GLU A 71 2.30 2.75 -11.80
C GLU A 71 1.47 1.49 -12.08
N GLY A 72 0.71 1.03 -11.07
CA GLY A 72 -0.42 0.11 -11.31
C GLY A 72 -0.25 -1.36 -10.93
N GLY A 73 -1.35 -1.94 -10.43
CA GLY A 73 -1.66 -3.37 -10.41
C GLY A 73 -0.62 -4.33 -9.80
N LEU A 74 -0.56 -5.53 -10.38
CA LEU A 74 0.37 -6.59 -9.98
C LEU A 74 1.84 -6.19 -10.23
N THR A 75 2.09 -5.41 -11.28
CA THR A 75 3.41 -4.88 -11.63
C THR A 75 3.97 -4.04 -10.49
N HIS A 76 3.18 -3.18 -9.85
CA HIS A 76 3.63 -2.42 -8.68
C HIS A 76 4.05 -3.33 -7.51
N LEU A 77 3.31 -4.41 -7.23
CA LEU A 77 3.69 -5.38 -6.19
C LEU A 77 5.01 -6.08 -6.55
N LEU A 78 5.15 -6.53 -7.80
CA LEU A 78 6.35 -7.21 -8.27
C LEU A 78 7.57 -6.28 -8.25
N SER A 79 7.41 -5.03 -8.70
CA SER A 79 8.45 -4.01 -8.64
C SER A 79 8.91 -3.79 -7.21
N LEU A 80 7.99 -3.62 -6.25
CA LEU A 80 8.37 -3.44 -4.85
C LEU A 80 9.05 -4.69 -4.27
N LYS A 81 8.57 -5.90 -4.58
CA LYS A 81 9.19 -7.15 -4.11
C LYS A 81 10.61 -7.36 -4.66
N ASN A 82 10.88 -6.87 -5.87
CA ASN A 82 12.17 -7.03 -6.55
C ASN A 82 13.09 -5.83 -6.38
N LEU A 83 12.65 -4.80 -5.66
CA LEU A 83 13.41 -3.57 -5.39
C LEU A 83 14.58 -3.79 -4.42
N LEU A 84 14.55 -4.87 -3.62
CA LEU A 84 15.61 -5.22 -2.69
C LEU A 84 16.17 -6.61 -3.01
N PRO A 85 17.50 -6.81 -2.89
CA PRO A 85 18.09 -8.14 -3.00
C PRO A 85 17.59 -9.02 -1.86
N GLY A 86 17.18 -10.24 -2.15
CA GLY A 86 16.67 -11.14 -1.12
C GLY A 86 16.07 -12.44 -1.61
N ASN A 87 15.97 -13.38 -0.67
CA ASN A 87 15.29 -14.67 -0.86
C ASN A 87 13.76 -14.50 -0.79
N ALA A 88 13.03 -15.61 -0.91
CA ALA A 88 11.56 -15.62 -0.87
C ALA A 88 11.00 -14.99 0.42
N MET A 89 11.66 -15.19 1.57
CA MET A 89 11.22 -14.61 2.85
C MET A 89 11.26 -13.07 2.81
N VAL A 90 12.34 -12.47 2.30
CA VAL A 90 12.43 -11.00 2.14
C VAL A 90 11.28 -10.50 1.26
N ARG A 91 11.05 -11.14 0.11
CA ARG A 91 9.99 -10.77 -0.84
C ARG A 91 8.59 -10.91 -0.23
N ASP A 92 8.37 -11.90 0.62
CA ASP A 92 7.10 -12.06 1.33
C ASP A 92 6.91 -11.00 2.41
N ARG A 93 7.96 -10.65 3.15
CA ARG A 93 7.91 -9.55 4.13
C ARG A 93 7.60 -8.20 3.48
N ILE A 94 8.24 -7.92 2.33
CA ILE A 94 7.93 -6.74 1.50
C ILE A 94 6.49 -6.79 0.96
N GLY A 95 6.02 -7.97 0.55
CA GLY A 95 4.62 -8.17 0.17
C GLY A 95 3.64 -7.76 1.27
N VAL A 96 3.94 -8.06 2.54
CA VAL A 96 3.09 -7.67 3.68
C VAL A 96 3.03 -6.15 3.86
N ILE A 97 4.13 -5.42 3.64
CA ILE A 97 4.13 -3.96 3.62
C ILE A 97 3.17 -3.45 2.54
N TRP A 98 3.31 -3.97 1.31
CA TRP A 98 2.44 -3.59 0.20
C TRP A 98 0.95 -3.83 0.52
N PHE A 99 0.62 -5.01 1.05
CA PHE A 99 -0.76 -5.35 1.40
C PHE A 99 -1.32 -4.44 2.50
N SER A 100 -0.49 -4.02 3.44
CA SER A 100 -0.90 -3.14 4.55
C SER A 100 -1.28 -1.75 4.03
N VAL A 101 -0.47 -1.19 3.13
CA VAL A 101 -0.72 0.10 2.48
C VAL A 101 -2.00 0.05 1.66
N VAL A 102 -2.17 -0.96 0.79
CA VAL A 102 -3.41 -1.14 0.01
C VAL A 102 -4.63 -1.28 0.92
N SER A 103 -4.52 -2.01 2.02
CA SER A 103 -5.64 -2.19 2.97
C SER A 103 -6.06 -0.88 3.61
N LEU A 104 -5.11 -0.02 3.96
CA LEU A 104 -5.40 1.25 4.63
C LEU A 104 -5.79 2.36 3.67
N ILE A 105 -5.27 2.40 2.44
CA ILE A 105 -5.83 3.26 1.37
C ILE A 105 -7.30 2.92 1.16
N TRP A 106 -7.63 1.62 1.05
CA TRP A 106 -9.01 1.19 0.84
C TRP A 106 -9.91 1.56 2.02
N LYS A 107 -9.43 1.38 3.26
CA LYS A 107 -10.15 1.77 4.47
C LYS A 107 -10.40 3.28 4.51
N ALA A 108 -9.34 4.09 4.34
CA ALA A 108 -9.42 5.54 4.34
C ALA A 108 -10.41 6.06 3.27
N ARG A 109 -10.35 5.51 2.06
CA ARG A 109 -11.31 5.83 0.99
C ARG A 109 -12.76 5.56 1.41
N ASN A 110 -13.02 4.42 2.06
CA ASN A 110 -14.38 4.12 2.51
C ASN A 110 -14.84 5.05 3.64
N ASP A 111 -13.95 5.37 4.58
CA ASP A 111 -14.25 6.33 5.65
C ASP A 111 -14.55 7.73 5.10
N MET A 112 -13.81 8.19 4.09
CA MET A 112 -14.07 9.47 3.42
C MET A 112 -15.44 9.51 2.72
N ILE A 113 -15.88 8.39 2.13
CA ILE A 113 -17.15 8.34 1.37
C ILE A 113 -18.36 8.12 2.29
N PHE A 114 -18.25 7.20 3.25
CA PHE A 114 -19.40 6.73 4.03
C PHE A 114 -19.47 7.35 5.43
N ASN A 115 -18.34 7.81 5.97
CA ASN A 115 -18.24 8.39 7.30
C ASN A 115 -17.86 9.89 7.27
N HIS A 116 -17.71 10.47 6.08
CA HIS A 116 -17.29 11.87 5.88
C HIS A 116 -16.00 12.24 6.62
N ALA A 117 -15.11 11.25 6.81
CA ALA A 117 -13.85 11.47 7.49
C ALA A 117 -12.88 12.28 6.61
N GLY A 118 -12.04 13.10 7.25
CA GLY A 118 -10.90 13.73 6.58
C GLY A 118 -9.81 12.72 6.21
N PHE A 119 -8.92 13.11 5.30
CA PHE A 119 -7.75 12.32 4.95
C PHE A 119 -6.54 12.78 5.76
N GLU A 120 -6.08 11.93 6.69
CA GLU A 120 -4.89 12.16 7.51
C GLU A 120 -3.73 11.31 6.98
N TRP A 121 -2.85 11.93 6.22
CA TRP A 121 -1.76 11.24 5.54
C TRP A 121 -0.77 10.55 6.48
N GLU A 122 -0.28 11.29 7.47
CA GLU A 122 0.74 10.85 8.42
C GLU A 122 0.24 9.66 9.22
N LYS A 123 -1.06 9.69 9.56
CA LYS A 123 -1.76 8.60 10.23
C LYS A 123 -1.85 7.37 9.35
N LEU A 124 -2.21 7.50 8.07
CA LEU A 124 -2.24 6.37 7.14
C LEU A 124 -0.85 5.73 6.98
N LEU A 125 0.20 6.55 6.88
CA LEU A 125 1.58 6.09 6.79
C LEU A 125 1.97 5.27 8.02
N GLU A 126 1.72 5.82 9.21
CA GLU A 126 2.12 5.18 10.45
C GLU A 126 1.26 3.94 10.76
N GLU A 127 -0.05 3.98 10.50
CA GLU A 127 -0.91 2.79 10.57
C GLU A 127 -0.44 1.69 9.61
N SER A 128 0.08 2.03 8.42
CA SER A 128 0.61 1.06 7.46
C SER A 128 1.86 0.35 7.99
N LYS A 129 2.75 1.08 8.67
CA LYS A 129 3.92 0.51 9.35
C LYS A 129 3.49 -0.40 10.51
N ILE A 130 2.54 0.05 11.34
CA ILE A 130 2.02 -0.73 12.47
C ILE A 130 1.31 -2.00 11.99
N LEU A 131 0.45 -1.89 10.97
CA LEU A 131 -0.30 -3.03 10.44
C LEU A 131 0.63 -4.08 9.84
N SER A 132 1.62 -3.65 9.04
CA SER A 132 2.60 -4.57 8.47
C SER A 132 3.40 -5.27 9.57
N TRP A 133 3.86 -4.55 10.58
CA TRP A 133 4.53 -5.13 11.74
C TRP A 133 3.66 -6.17 12.48
N ARG A 134 2.39 -5.83 12.77
CA ARG A 134 1.45 -6.76 13.44
C ARG A 134 1.28 -8.05 12.64
N ILE A 135 1.11 -7.94 11.32
CA ILE A 135 0.96 -9.10 10.45
C ILE A 135 2.25 -9.94 10.41
N LEU A 136 3.41 -9.29 10.30
CA LEU A 136 4.71 -9.96 10.26
C LEU A 136 5.01 -10.69 11.58
N ARG A 137 4.81 -10.02 12.72
CA ARG A 137 5.01 -10.60 14.04
C ARG A 137 4.10 -11.81 14.28
N ALA A 138 2.89 -11.80 13.73
CA ALA A 138 1.95 -12.89 13.89
C ALA A 138 2.18 -14.07 12.91
N ARG A 139 2.78 -13.83 11.73
CA ARG A 139 2.74 -14.81 10.62
C ARG A 139 4.09 -15.12 9.98
N SER A 140 5.10 -14.27 10.13
CA SER A 140 6.41 -14.46 9.50
C SER A 140 7.35 -15.19 10.46
N LYS A 141 7.85 -16.36 10.04
CA LYS A 141 8.84 -17.11 10.83
C LYS A 141 10.09 -16.26 11.03
N GLY A 142 10.64 -16.28 12.25
CA GLY A 142 11.86 -15.55 12.61
C GLY A 142 11.74 -14.03 12.49
N PHE A 143 10.53 -13.47 12.59
CA PHE A 143 10.32 -12.02 12.71
C PHE A 143 10.04 -11.69 14.18
N ASP A 144 11.11 -11.41 14.93
CA ASP A 144 11.04 -11.06 16.36
C ASP A 144 11.66 -9.68 16.61
N TYR A 145 11.22 -8.70 15.82
CA TYR A 145 11.63 -7.32 15.96
C TYR A 145 10.52 -6.53 16.67
N ASP A 146 10.89 -5.66 17.59
CA ASP A 146 9.93 -4.73 18.18
C ASP A 146 9.48 -3.65 17.16
N LEU A 147 8.45 -2.91 17.52
CA LEU A 147 7.90 -1.87 16.65
C LEU A 147 8.88 -0.70 16.44
N SER A 148 9.76 -0.43 17.41
CA SER A 148 10.77 0.63 17.31
C SER A 148 11.80 0.30 16.23
N MET A 149 12.38 -0.90 16.28
CA MET A 149 13.31 -1.40 15.26
C MET A 149 12.66 -1.45 13.88
N TRP A 150 11.39 -1.86 13.80
CA TRP A 150 10.66 -1.84 12.54
C TRP A 150 10.52 -0.44 11.95
N ARG A 151 10.24 0.56 12.79
CA ARG A 151 10.09 1.96 12.36
C ARG A 151 11.39 2.58 11.92
N THR A 152 12.50 2.30 12.62
CA THR A 152 13.78 2.97 12.40
C THR A 152 14.70 2.24 11.42
N ASN A 153 14.62 0.91 11.35
CA ASN A 153 15.47 0.08 10.49
C ASN A 153 14.69 -1.08 9.84
N PRO A 154 13.72 -0.76 8.96
CA PRO A 154 12.89 -1.79 8.33
C PRO A 154 13.69 -2.71 7.41
N LEU A 155 14.76 -2.23 6.76
CA LEU A 155 15.62 -3.04 5.87
C LEU A 155 16.28 -4.21 6.61
N ALA A 156 16.87 -3.93 7.77
CA ALA A 156 17.43 -4.99 8.60
C ALA A 156 16.34 -5.98 9.04
N CYS A 157 15.17 -5.46 9.43
CA CYS A 157 14.04 -6.29 9.89
C CYS A 157 13.48 -7.20 8.78
N VAL A 158 13.43 -6.73 7.52
CA VAL A 158 13.00 -7.60 6.41
C VAL A 158 14.06 -8.63 6.01
N GLY A 159 15.31 -8.48 6.48
CA GLY A 159 16.39 -9.44 6.27
C GLY A 159 17.32 -9.08 5.12
N VAL A 160 17.43 -7.80 4.77
CA VAL A 160 18.39 -7.32 3.77
C VAL A 160 19.70 -6.95 4.46
N ASN A 161 20.79 -7.59 4.07
CA ASN A 161 22.14 -7.24 4.53
C ASN A 161 22.63 -5.99 3.78
N VAL A 162 22.79 -4.88 4.50
CA VAL A 162 23.16 -3.56 3.95
C VAL A 162 24.53 -3.57 3.24
N GLY A 163 25.40 -4.55 3.54
CA GLY A 163 26.72 -4.69 2.90
C GLY A 163 26.72 -5.08 1.42
N ARG A 164 25.56 -5.36 0.79
CA ARG A 164 25.44 -5.68 -0.65
C ARG A 164 24.79 -4.58 -1.50
N LEU A 165 24.55 -3.41 -0.93
CA LEU A 165 23.98 -2.26 -1.66
C LEU A 165 25.06 -1.30 -2.21
N GLN A 166 26.35 -1.65 -2.05
CA GLN A 166 27.51 -0.85 -2.47
C GLN A 166 28.40 -1.57 -3.51
N GLU A 167 27.94 -2.70 -4.06
CA GLU A 167 28.58 -3.40 -5.18
C GLU A 167 27.75 -3.27 -6.46
#